data_AF-A0A6J4R8R4-F1
#
_entry.id   AF-A0A6J4R8R4-F1
#
_cell.length_a   1.000
_cell.length_b   1.000
_cell.length_c   1.000
_cell.angle_alpha   90.00
_cell.angle_beta   90.00
_cell.angle_gamma   90.00
#
_symmetry.space_group_name_H-M   'P 1'
#
loop_
_entity.id
_entity.type
_entity.pdbx_description
1 polymer ?
#
loop_
_entity_poly.entity_id
_entity_poly.type
_entity_poly.pdbx_seq_one_letter_code
_entity_poly.pdbx_strand_id
1 'polypeptide(L)'
;MATALALACTAVAMFAGSLMAQSGPGVYGACGPEKQKIRAGALPEVVDEDRCPVQGRVIVDGGIGAVVPEPGMTVTADATYTEGHQHLTVSNPRGDQISLDGVGAEPRSEASSDLGTRASGPSPCQDGYHNSRGYKVYNYNRWYANIGSIPDYLSKPGAVAAMKRGGANIFGVQDSCGIPDRVKGELRYKGGTSRQVDIDSNGTCNPNDGESVIGFGDLPDGTLAYACVASWIVDNAPDRVASSDIRLNKEDYAWTTQVSGSCSGRYDVESSVTHERGHTFGLGEASEGSHGNLTMSEDSNGACQISERSLGRGDAKGLNSKY
;
A
#
# COMPACT_ATOMS: atom_id res chain seq x y z
N MET A 1 57.78 11.40 42.42
CA MET A 1 56.68 10.42 42.31
C MET A 1 55.72 10.94 41.25
N ALA A 2 55.77 10.38 40.04
CA ALA A 2 54.94 10.79 38.91
C ALA A 2 54.03 9.62 38.56
N THR A 3 52.72 9.81 38.70
CA THR A 3 51.70 8.78 38.47
C THR A 3 51.22 8.89 37.03
N ALA A 4 51.49 7.87 36.22
CA ALA A 4 50.98 7.76 34.85
C ALA A 4 49.57 7.14 34.87
N LEU A 5 48.58 7.86 34.34
CA LEU A 5 47.24 7.33 34.08
C LEU A 5 47.26 6.58 32.74
N ALA A 6 46.95 5.28 32.76
CA ALA A 6 46.70 4.50 31.56
C ALA A 6 45.24 4.66 31.12
N LEU A 7 45.03 5.20 29.92
CA LEU A 7 43.71 5.30 29.29
C LEU A 7 43.41 3.98 28.56
N ALA A 8 42.41 3.23 29.03
CA ALA A 8 41.92 2.04 28.35
C ALA A 8 40.89 2.43 27.29
N CYS A 9 41.26 2.36 26.01
CA CYS A 9 40.32 2.47 24.90
C CYS A 9 39.54 1.17 24.76
N THR A 10 38.28 1.15 25.19
CA THR A 10 37.34 0.07 24.89
C THR A 10 36.78 0.30 23.49
N ALA A 11 37.21 -0.51 22.52
CA ALA A 11 36.63 -0.52 21.18
C ALA A 11 35.22 -1.15 21.25
N VAL A 12 34.18 -0.35 21.06
CA VAL A 12 32.82 -0.83 20.83
C VAL A 12 32.77 -1.36 19.40
N ALA A 13 32.65 -2.68 19.25
CA ALA A 13 32.34 -3.30 17.98
C ALA A 13 30.90 -2.93 17.60
N MET A 14 30.75 -1.97 16.69
CA MET A 14 29.46 -1.73 16.03
C MET A 14 29.18 -2.91 15.10
N PHE A 15 28.17 -3.73 15.44
CA PHE A 15 27.56 -4.66 14.50
C PHE A 15 26.79 -3.86 13.45
N ALA A 16 27.49 -3.43 12.40
CA ALA A 16 26.86 -3.14 11.13
C ALA A 16 26.41 -4.50 10.55
N GLY A 17 25.14 -4.84 10.79
CA GLY A 17 24.45 -5.90 10.06
C GLY A 17 24.37 -5.52 8.59
N SER A 18 25.47 -5.77 7.88
CA SER A 18 25.52 -5.64 6.43
C SER A 18 24.56 -6.68 5.86
N LEU A 19 23.54 -6.23 5.14
CA LEU A 19 22.76 -7.02 4.20
C LEU A 19 23.73 -7.67 3.22
N MET A 20 24.16 -8.88 3.54
CA MET A 20 24.90 -9.73 2.62
C MET A 20 23.91 -10.13 1.54
N ALA A 21 23.99 -9.47 0.38
CA ALA A 21 23.41 -9.96 -0.87
C ALA A 21 23.87 -11.41 -1.04
N GLN A 22 22.97 -12.36 -0.79
CA GLN A 22 23.27 -13.78 -0.89
C GLN A 22 23.48 -14.11 -2.37
N SER A 23 24.71 -14.06 -2.86
CA SER A 23 25.09 -14.52 -4.20
C SER A 23 25.30 -16.06 -4.25
N GLY A 24 24.71 -16.78 -3.30
CA GLY A 24 24.86 -18.23 -3.18
C GLY A 24 24.13 -19.00 -4.30
N PRO A 25 24.58 -20.21 -4.63
CA PRO A 25 23.99 -21.06 -5.68
C PRO A 25 22.51 -21.43 -5.48
N GLY A 26 21.92 -21.11 -4.32
CA GLY A 26 20.50 -21.32 -4.01
C GLY A 26 19.54 -20.30 -4.64
N VAL A 27 20.00 -19.09 -4.99
CA VAL A 27 19.15 -18.01 -5.53
C VAL A 27 18.48 -18.41 -6.85
N TYR A 28 19.24 -18.97 -7.78
CA TYR A 28 18.70 -19.40 -9.08
C TYR A 28 17.84 -20.66 -8.98
N GLY A 29 17.96 -21.42 -7.88
CA GLY A 29 17.05 -22.53 -7.59
C GLY A 29 15.61 -22.05 -7.36
N ALA A 30 15.40 -20.82 -6.91
CA ALA A 30 14.07 -20.21 -6.79
C ALA A 30 13.41 -19.94 -8.15
N CYS A 31 14.20 -19.83 -9.21
CA CYS A 31 13.78 -19.46 -10.57
C CYS A 31 13.48 -20.66 -11.47
N GLY A 32 13.57 -21.90 -10.96
CA GLY A 32 13.30 -23.12 -11.73
C GLY A 32 11.94 -23.03 -12.46
N PRO A 33 11.85 -23.39 -13.76
CA PRO A 33 10.72 -23.07 -14.65
C PRO A 33 9.34 -23.61 -14.18
N GLU A 34 9.33 -24.60 -13.30
CA GLU A 34 8.13 -25.16 -12.68
C GLU A 34 7.48 -24.25 -11.61
N LYS A 35 8.22 -23.28 -11.06
CA LYS A 35 7.78 -22.43 -9.93
C LYS A 35 6.97 -21.21 -10.36
N GLN A 36 5.64 -21.33 -10.38
CA GLN A 36 4.77 -20.19 -10.74
C GLN A 36 4.72 -19.07 -9.68
N LYS A 37 5.04 -19.39 -8.43
CA LYS A 37 5.16 -18.43 -7.32
C LYS A 37 6.57 -18.51 -6.74
N ILE A 38 7.20 -17.36 -6.51
CA ILE A 38 8.58 -17.24 -6.04
C ILE A 38 8.60 -16.29 -4.84
N ARG A 39 9.27 -16.69 -3.76
CA ARG A 39 9.40 -15.83 -2.57
C ARG A 39 10.39 -14.70 -2.87
N ALA A 40 10.02 -13.47 -2.59
CA ALA A 40 10.84 -12.28 -2.79
C ALA A 40 12.17 -12.39 -2.03
N GLY A 41 12.16 -12.83 -0.77
CA GLY A 41 13.37 -13.05 0.03
C GLY A 41 14.30 -14.17 -0.46
N ALA A 42 13.92 -14.93 -1.50
CA ALA A 42 14.79 -15.89 -2.19
C ALA A 42 15.45 -15.32 -3.45
N LEU A 43 15.12 -14.09 -3.81
CA LEU A 43 15.66 -13.36 -4.96
C LEU A 43 16.56 -12.22 -4.48
N PRO A 44 17.54 -11.79 -5.30
CA PRO A 44 18.21 -10.51 -5.09
C PRO A 44 17.24 -9.36 -5.34
N GLU A 45 17.58 -8.18 -4.82
CA GLU A 45 16.83 -6.94 -5.09
C GLU A 45 16.73 -6.64 -6.58
N VAL A 46 17.80 -6.93 -7.36
CA VAL A 46 17.79 -6.85 -8.82
C VAL A 46 18.01 -8.23 -9.41
N VAL A 47 16.99 -8.75 -10.08
CA VAL A 47 16.96 -10.04 -10.75
C VAL A 47 17.32 -9.87 -12.22
N ASP A 48 18.29 -10.65 -12.68
CA ASP A 48 18.71 -10.74 -14.08
C ASP A 48 17.88 -11.82 -14.79
N GLU A 49 17.01 -11.42 -15.74
CA GLU A 49 16.07 -12.32 -16.41
C GLU A 49 16.78 -13.41 -17.24
N ASP A 50 17.99 -13.15 -17.74
CA ASP A 50 18.77 -14.16 -18.49
C ASP A 50 19.22 -15.31 -17.58
N ARG A 51 19.34 -15.04 -16.27
CA ARG A 51 19.79 -16.01 -15.26
C ARG A 51 18.64 -16.58 -14.44
N CYS A 52 17.58 -15.80 -14.27
CA CYS A 52 16.42 -16.10 -13.44
C CYS A 52 15.16 -15.59 -14.17
N PRO A 53 14.61 -16.35 -15.14
CA PRO A 53 13.44 -15.92 -15.88
C PRO A 53 12.20 -15.94 -14.97
N VAL A 54 11.72 -14.75 -14.58
CA VAL A 54 10.56 -14.59 -13.71
C VAL A 54 9.42 -13.79 -14.33
N GLN A 55 9.58 -13.30 -15.57
CA GLN A 55 8.52 -12.64 -16.32
C GLN A 55 7.17 -13.39 -16.26
N GLY A 56 6.11 -12.68 -15.88
CA GLY A 56 4.74 -13.21 -15.80
C GLY A 56 4.48 -14.17 -14.63
N ARG A 57 5.46 -14.40 -13.75
CA ARG A 57 5.34 -15.23 -12.54
C ARG A 57 4.98 -14.36 -11.36
N VAL A 58 4.50 -14.96 -10.28
CA VAL A 58 4.16 -14.22 -9.06
C VAL A 58 5.38 -14.13 -8.14
N ILE A 59 5.76 -12.92 -7.77
CA ILE A 59 6.66 -12.66 -6.64
C ILE A 59 5.82 -12.46 -5.40
N VAL A 60 6.11 -13.21 -4.34
CA VAL A 60 5.36 -13.22 -3.08
C VAL A 60 6.27 -12.77 -1.95
N ASP A 61 5.80 -11.84 -1.14
CA ASP A 61 6.43 -11.48 0.11
C ASP A 61 5.40 -11.53 1.24
N GLY A 62 5.66 -12.31 2.30
CA GLY A 62 4.67 -12.55 3.35
C GLY A 62 3.30 -13.00 2.82
N GLY A 63 2.26 -12.23 3.15
CA GLY A 63 0.87 -12.44 2.74
C GLY A 63 0.48 -11.77 1.42
N ILE A 64 1.38 -11.04 0.77
CA ILE A 64 1.10 -10.31 -0.46
C ILE A 64 1.93 -10.82 -1.65
N GLY A 65 1.48 -10.50 -2.86
CA GLY A 65 2.25 -10.79 -4.06
C GLY A 65 1.89 -9.91 -5.24
N ALA A 66 2.73 -9.96 -6.26
CA ALA A 66 2.50 -9.30 -7.53
C ALA A 66 3.02 -10.16 -8.67
N VAL A 67 2.25 -10.24 -9.76
CA VAL A 67 2.77 -10.77 -11.02
C VAL A 67 3.84 -9.81 -11.56
N VAL A 68 5.00 -10.35 -11.97
CA VAL A 68 6.05 -9.58 -12.64
C VAL A 68 5.45 -8.91 -13.89
N PRO A 69 5.41 -7.57 -13.93
CA PRO A 69 4.69 -6.87 -14.98
C PRO A 69 5.43 -6.93 -16.31
N GLU A 70 4.77 -6.49 -17.39
CA GLU A 70 5.41 -6.34 -18.70
C GLU A 70 6.55 -5.31 -18.66
N PRO A 71 7.50 -5.37 -19.60
CA PRO A 71 8.55 -4.36 -19.72
C PRO A 71 8.00 -2.92 -19.83
N GLY A 72 8.64 -2.00 -19.12
CA GLY A 72 8.25 -0.59 -19.01
C GLY A 72 7.23 -0.30 -17.90
N MET A 73 7.00 -1.24 -16.98
CA MET A 73 6.00 -1.11 -15.92
C MET A 73 6.52 -1.41 -14.53
N THR A 74 5.84 -0.84 -13.54
CA THR A 74 6.00 -1.13 -12.12
C THR A 74 4.63 -1.51 -11.54
N VAL A 75 4.56 -2.56 -10.73
CA VAL A 75 3.40 -2.90 -9.90
C VAL A 75 3.78 -2.70 -8.45
N THR A 76 2.98 -1.91 -7.74
CA THR A 76 3.08 -1.68 -6.30
C THR A 76 1.86 -2.29 -5.64
N ALA A 77 2.12 -3.11 -4.63
CA ALA A 77 1.15 -3.84 -3.84
C ALA A 77 1.22 -3.34 -2.40
N ASP A 78 0.14 -2.71 -1.92
CA ASP A 78 0.01 -2.21 -0.56
C ASP A 78 -1.20 -2.89 0.09
N ALA A 79 -0.98 -3.58 1.20
CA ALA A 79 -2.02 -4.23 1.99
C ALA A 79 -2.08 -3.61 3.38
N THR A 80 -3.27 -3.14 3.76
CA THR A 80 -3.55 -2.61 5.09
C THR A 80 -4.17 -3.71 5.94
N TYR A 81 -3.55 -4.04 7.07
CA TYR A 81 -4.12 -4.94 8.05
C TYR A 81 -4.89 -4.15 9.12
N THR A 82 -5.55 -4.85 10.04
CA THR A 82 -6.07 -4.20 11.25
C THR A 82 -4.97 -3.81 12.23
N GLU A 83 -3.82 -4.48 12.12
CA GLU A 83 -2.60 -4.24 12.90
C GLU A 83 -1.40 -4.48 11.97
N GLY A 84 -0.81 -3.40 11.48
CA GLY A 84 0.29 -3.37 10.52
C GLY A 84 -0.15 -3.12 9.07
N HIS A 85 0.85 -3.06 8.22
CA HIS A 85 0.74 -2.97 6.76
C HIS A 85 1.77 -3.91 6.13
N GLN A 86 1.65 -4.14 4.82
CA GLN A 86 2.65 -4.82 4.02
C GLN A 86 2.79 -4.19 2.64
N HIS A 87 4.01 -4.09 2.15
CA HIS A 87 4.33 -3.45 0.87
C HIS A 87 5.31 -4.25 0.02
N LEU A 88 5.01 -4.39 -1.27
CA LEU A 88 5.91 -4.96 -2.27
C LEU A 88 5.83 -4.15 -3.57
N THR A 89 6.99 -3.77 -4.11
CA THR A 89 7.09 -3.22 -5.46
C THR A 89 7.88 -4.15 -6.35
N VAL A 90 7.34 -4.44 -7.53
CA VAL A 90 7.99 -5.23 -8.59
C VAL A 90 8.05 -4.37 -9.85
N SER A 91 9.26 -4.00 -10.27
CA SER A 91 9.50 -3.14 -11.42
C SER A 91 10.22 -3.89 -12.52
N ASN A 92 9.76 -3.73 -13.76
CA ASN A 92 10.37 -4.31 -14.95
C ASN A 92 10.64 -3.22 -15.99
N PRO A 93 11.78 -2.52 -15.93
CA PRO A 93 11.99 -1.36 -16.78
C PRO A 93 12.14 -1.68 -18.27
N ARG A 94 12.80 -2.80 -18.62
CA ARG A 94 13.11 -3.12 -20.02
C ARG A 94 12.99 -4.61 -20.38
N GLY A 95 12.63 -5.47 -19.43
CA GLY A 95 12.52 -6.92 -19.64
C GLY A 95 13.82 -7.70 -19.41
N ASP A 96 14.93 -7.01 -19.14
CA ASP A 96 16.23 -7.63 -18.86
C ASP A 96 16.53 -7.72 -17.35
N GLN A 97 15.99 -6.77 -16.57
CA GLN A 97 16.17 -6.71 -15.13
C GLN A 97 14.84 -6.43 -14.43
N ILE A 98 14.58 -7.19 -13.36
CA ILE A 98 13.45 -6.97 -12.46
C ILE A 98 13.98 -6.41 -11.13
N SER A 99 13.45 -5.28 -10.68
CA SER A 99 13.77 -4.70 -9.37
C SER A 99 12.66 -5.03 -8.37
N LEU A 100 13.05 -5.44 -7.18
CA LEU A 100 12.16 -5.69 -6.04
C LEU A 100 12.45 -4.65 -4.96
N ASP A 101 11.41 -4.04 -4.40
CA ASP A 101 11.51 -3.10 -3.27
C ASP A 101 10.43 -3.42 -2.23
N GLY A 102 10.65 -3.03 -0.97
CA GLY A 102 9.77 -3.35 0.15
C GLY A 102 9.95 -4.76 0.75
N VAL A 103 10.85 -5.57 0.20
CA VAL A 103 10.99 -6.99 0.59
C VAL A 103 11.38 -7.15 2.06
N GLY A 104 10.52 -7.79 2.84
CA GLY A 104 10.74 -8.08 4.26
C GLY A 104 10.78 -6.83 5.15
N ALA A 105 10.27 -5.69 4.68
CA ALA A 105 10.21 -4.43 5.42
C ALA A 105 9.07 -4.39 6.46
N GLU A 106 8.34 -5.51 6.60
CA GLU A 106 7.19 -5.66 7.50
C GLU A 106 7.55 -5.31 8.95
N PRO A 107 6.85 -4.35 9.58
CA PRO A 107 6.88 -4.26 11.03
C PRO A 107 6.30 -5.57 11.56
N ARG A 108 7.14 -6.40 12.20
CA ARG A 108 6.62 -7.55 12.95
C ARG A 108 5.66 -7.01 13.98
N SER A 109 4.37 -7.26 13.81
CA SER A 109 3.39 -7.10 14.87
C SER A 109 3.82 -8.03 16.01
N GLU A 110 4.54 -7.49 16.98
CA GLU A 110 4.49 -8.08 18.32
C GLU A 110 3.05 -7.85 18.76
N ALA A 111 2.23 -8.90 18.63
CA ALA A 111 0.83 -8.91 18.99
C ALA A 111 0.62 -8.25 20.35
N SER A 112 0.24 -6.98 20.34
CA SER A 112 -0.24 -6.29 21.53
C SER A 112 -1.71 -6.63 21.62
N SER A 113 -2.03 -7.64 22.41
CA SER A 113 -3.37 -8.16 22.66
C SER A 113 -4.28 -7.19 23.43
N ASP A 114 -4.08 -5.87 23.31
CA ASP A 114 -4.88 -4.87 23.99
C ASP A 114 -5.77 -4.16 22.97
N LEU A 115 -7.04 -4.54 22.99
CA LEU A 115 -8.13 -3.82 22.33
C LEU A 115 -8.12 -2.36 22.80
N GLY A 116 -7.44 -1.48 22.06
CA GLY A 116 -7.52 -0.03 22.26
C GLY A 116 -6.20 0.72 22.46
N THR A 117 -5.05 0.26 21.95
CA THR A 117 -3.89 1.15 21.83
C THR A 117 -4.24 2.29 20.89
N ARG A 118 -4.44 3.48 21.47
CA ARG A 118 -4.71 4.73 20.77
C ARG A 118 -3.57 4.99 19.78
N ALA A 119 -3.92 5.36 18.55
CA ALA A 119 -2.95 5.78 17.56
C ALA A 119 -1.89 6.71 18.15
N SER A 120 -0.63 6.32 17.95
CA SER A 120 0.49 6.97 18.60
C SER A 120 1.07 8.05 17.68
N GLY A 121 1.33 9.23 18.23
CA GLY A 121 1.90 10.34 17.46
C GLY A 121 1.24 11.69 17.74
N PRO A 122 1.69 12.76 17.06
CA PRO A 122 1.06 14.06 17.11
C PRO A 122 -0.39 14.01 16.63
N SER A 123 -1.16 15.06 16.93
CA SER A 123 -2.49 15.22 16.32
C SER A 123 -2.37 15.37 14.79
N PRO A 124 -3.41 15.03 13.99
CA PRO A 124 -3.32 15.03 12.54
C PRO A 124 -2.80 16.35 11.93
N CYS A 125 -3.13 17.50 12.55
CA CYS A 125 -2.71 18.82 12.06
C CYS A 125 -1.36 19.31 12.58
N GLN A 126 -0.76 18.58 13.53
CA GLN A 126 0.58 18.86 14.03
C GLN A 126 1.62 17.92 13.40
N ASP A 127 1.18 16.75 12.93
CA ASP A 127 2.04 15.81 12.23
C ASP A 127 2.31 16.28 10.79
N GLY A 128 3.59 16.40 10.44
CA GLY A 128 4.03 16.81 9.10
C GLY A 128 4.70 15.68 8.32
N TYR A 129 4.79 14.48 8.90
CA TYR A 129 5.42 13.34 8.26
C TYR A 129 4.63 12.91 7.02
N HIS A 130 5.35 12.53 5.98
CA HIS A 130 4.76 11.91 4.81
C HIS A 130 5.81 11.07 4.11
N ASN A 131 5.35 9.98 3.51
CA ASN A 131 6.13 9.16 2.62
C ASN A 131 5.56 9.26 1.19
N SER A 132 6.37 9.03 0.18
CA SER A 132 5.98 9.16 -1.22
C SER A 132 6.57 8.05 -2.07
N ARG A 133 5.71 7.42 -2.87
CA ARG A 133 6.07 6.44 -3.89
C ARG A 133 6.57 7.12 -5.16
N GLY A 134 7.24 6.36 -6.03
CA GLY A 134 7.83 6.84 -7.28
C GLY A 134 6.84 7.22 -8.38
N TYR A 135 5.52 7.10 -8.18
CA TYR A 135 4.50 7.32 -9.20
C TYR A 135 3.46 8.40 -8.81
N LYS A 136 2.66 8.85 -9.79
CA LYS A 136 1.50 9.74 -9.61
C LYS A 136 0.44 9.65 -10.71
N VAL A 137 -0.73 10.23 -10.46
CA VAL A 137 -1.83 10.37 -11.44
C VAL A 137 -1.65 11.67 -12.24
N TYR A 138 -1.08 11.61 -13.45
CA TYR A 138 -0.77 12.84 -14.21
C TYR A 138 -1.97 13.67 -14.68
N ASN A 139 -3.06 13.02 -15.12
CA ASN A 139 -4.24 13.71 -15.67
C ASN A 139 -5.49 13.21 -14.97
N TYR A 140 -5.84 11.95 -15.24
CA TYR A 140 -6.93 11.28 -14.57
C TYR A 140 -6.68 9.78 -14.55
N ASN A 141 -7.19 9.10 -13.53
CA ASN A 141 -7.39 7.67 -13.52
C ASN A 141 -8.90 7.39 -13.65
N ARG A 142 -9.26 6.53 -14.61
CA ARG A 142 -10.65 6.10 -14.81
C ARG A 142 -10.89 4.89 -13.93
N TRP A 143 -11.99 4.87 -13.19
CA TRP A 143 -12.28 3.75 -12.31
C TRP A 143 -13.76 3.35 -12.31
N TYR A 144 -14.01 2.11 -11.92
CA TYR A 144 -15.33 1.48 -11.86
C TYR A 144 -15.55 0.87 -10.48
N ALA A 145 -16.82 0.72 -10.09
CA ALA A 145 -17.18 -0.04 -8.91
C ALA A 145 -17.72 -1.41 -9.33
N ASN A 146 -17.20 -2.50 -8.78
CA ASN A 146 -17.83 -3.81 -8.94
C ASN A 146 -19.10 -3.86 -8.08
N ILE A 147 -20.24 -3.54 -8.68
CA ILE A 147 -21.52 -3.38 -7.97
C ILE A 147 -22.05 -4.72 -7.44
N GLY A 148 -21.76 -5.82 -8.16
CA GLY A 148 -22.16 -7.17 -7.76
C GLY A 148 -21.40 -7.66 -6.53
N SER A 149 -20.23 -7.08 -6.25
CA SER A 149 -19.41 -7.46 -5.11
C SER A 149 -19.87 -6.88 -3.78
N ILE A 150 -20.60 -5.76 -3.80
CA ILE A 150 -21.05 -5.01 -2.61
C ILE A 150 -21.94 -5.91 -1.74
N PRO A 151 -21.63 -6.06 -0.43
CA PRO A 151 -22.44 -6.86 0.49
C PRO A 151 -23.93 -6.45 0.49
N ASP A 152 -24.84 -7.42 0.52
CA ASP A 152 -26.28 -7.17 0.39
C ASP A 152 -26.87 -6.31 1.52
N TYR A 153 -26.23 -6.30 2.69
CA TYR A 153 -26.62 -5.43 3.80
C TYR A 153 -26.23 -3.96 3.60
N LEU A 154 -25.39 -3.63 2.62
CA LEU A 154 -25.05 -2.27 2.25
C LEU A 154 -25.93 -1.77 1.11
N SER A 155 -26.36 -0.51 1.21
CA SER A 155 -26.91 0.20 0.06
C SER A 155 -25.86 0.32 -1.04
N LYS A 156 -26.08 -0.31 -2.20
CA LYS A 156 -25.19 -0.21 -3.37
C LYS A 156 -24.92 1.25 -3.77
N PRO A 157 -25.93 2.13 -3.90
CA PRO A 157 -25.69 3.56 -4.12
C PRO A 157 -24.88 4.22 -2.99
N GLY A 158 -25.14 3.85 -1.74
CA GLY A 158 -24.44 4.37 -0.57
C GLY A 158 -22.95 4.01 -0.57
N ALA A 159 -22.62 2.75 -0.86
CA ALA A 159 -21.24 2.26 -0.95
C ALA A 159 -20.48 2.94 -2.10
N VAL A 160 -21.10 3.05 -3.29
CA VAL A 160 -20.49 3.79 -4.41
C VAL A 160 -20.29 5.27 -4.06
N ALA A 161 -21.23 5.89 -3.35
CA ALA A 161 -21.08 7.27 -2.90
C ALA A 161 -19.92 7.42 -1.89
N ALA A 162 -19.76 6.46 -0.97
CA ALA A 162 -18.63 6.41 -0.04
C ALA A 162 -17.30 6.25 -0.78
N MET A 163 -17.20 5.34 -1.75
CA MET A 163 -16.00 5.17 -2.59
C MET A 163 -15.63 6.46 -3.34
N LYS A 164 -16.63 7.17 -3.87
CA LYS A 164 -16.43 8.46 -4.55
C LYS A 164 -15.91 9.54 -3.61
N ARG A 165 -16.48 9.66 -2.41
CA ARG A 165 -16.02 10.61 -1.39
C ARG A 165 -14.60 10.25 -0.95
N GLY A 166 -14.32 8.97 -0.73
CA GLY A 166 -12.99 8.48 -0.38
C GLY A 166 -11.93 8.93 -1.38
N GLY A 167 -12.22 8.83 -2.68
CA GLY A 167 -11.36 9.37 -3.73
C GLY A 167 -11.30 10.91 -3.77
N ALA A 168 -12.42 11.60 -3.54
CA ALA A 168 -12.46 13.06 -3.49
C ALA A 168 -11.64 13.65 -2.33
N ASN A 169 -11.50 12.90 -1.22
CA ASN A 169 -10.65 13.29 -0.12
C ASN A 169 -9.18 13.42 -0.53
N ILE A 170 -8.74 12.63 -1.52
CA ILE A 170 -7.39 12.67 -2.07
C ILE A 170 -7.22 13.78 -3.11
N PHE A 171 -7.93 13.70 -4.24
CA PHE A 171 -7.68 14.62 -5.35
C PHE A 171 -8.18 16.05 -5.10
N GLY A 172 -9.01 16.25 -4.08
CA GLY A 172 -9.45 17.57 -3.62
C GLY A 172 -8.82 17.98 -2.28
N VAL A 173 -7.80 17.24 -1.81
CA VAL A 173 -7.08 17.44 -0.53
C VAL A 173 -8.04 17.84 0.59
N GLN A 174 -9.00 16.96 0.91
CA GLN A 174 -9.96 17.24 1.98
C GLN A 174 -9.26 16.99 3.31
N ASP A 175 -8.77 18.07 3.92
CA ASP A 175 -8.09 18.04 5.19
C ASP A 175 -8.75 18.97 6.22
N SER A 176 -8.67 18.59 7.49
CA SER A 176 -9.15 19.40 8.61
C SER A 176 -8.17 20.49 9.05
N CYS A 177 -6.99 20.57 8.40
CA CYS A 177 -5.86 21.40 8.80
C CYS A 177 -5.69 22.66 7.94
N GLY A 178 -6.57 22.87 6.94
CA GLY A 178 -6.58 24.05 6.07
C GLY A 178 -5.45 24.08 5.04
N ILE A 179 -4.96 22.92 4.61
CA ILE A 179 -3.92 22.83 3.57
C ILE A 179 -4.58 23.05 2.19
N PRO A 180 -4.09 24.00 1.38
CA PRO A 180 -4.71 24.26 0.07
C PRO A 180 -4.45 23.10 -0.90
N ASP A 181 -5.45 22.75 -1.71
CA ASP A 181 -5.32 21.75 -2.77
C ASP A 181 -4.41 22.24 -3.93
N ARG A 182 -3.37 21.46 -4.25
CA ARG A 182 -2.52 21.64 -5.43
C ARG A 182 -2.52 20.44 -6.36
N VAL A 183 -3.23 19.37 -6.03
CA VAL A 183 -3.27 18.14 -6.80
C VAL A 183 -3.90 18.41 -8.17
N LYS A 184 -3.28 17.87 -9.22
CA LYS A 184 -3.75 18.03 -10.62
C LYS A 184 -4.30 16.75 -11.22
N GLY A 185 -4.03 15.61 -10.59
CA GLY A 185 -4.62 14.34 -10.98
C GLY A 185 -6.08 14.25 -10.58
N GLU A 186 -6.93 13.68 -11.43
CA GLU A 186 -8.36 13.48 -11.15
C GLU A 186 -8.73 11.99 -11.05
N LEU A 187 -9.79 11.68 -10.30
CA LEU A 187 -10.46 10.37 -10.38
C LEU A 187 -11.78 10.48 -11.14
N ARG A 188 -11.91 9.71 -12.22
CA ARG A 188 -13.11 9.73 -13.07
C ARG A 188 -13.89 8.42 -12.93
N TYR A 189 -14.93 8.44 -12.10
CA TYR A 189 -15.86 7.32 -11.98
C TYR A 189 -16.59 7.09 -13.31
N LYS A 190 -16.48 5.89 -13.86
CA LYS A 190 -17.06 5.50 -15.15
C LYS A 190 -18.35 4.70 -15.03
N GLY A 191 -18.73 4.27 -13.82
CA GLY A 191 -19.95 3.52 -13.58
C GLY A 191 -19.72 2.23 -12.82
N GLY A 192 -20.79 1.46 -12.69
CA GLY A 192 -20.71 0.10 -12.19
C GLY A 192 -20.15 -0.86 -13.25
N THR A 193 -19.47 -1.91 -12.81
CA THR A 193 -18.96 -2.99 -13.66
C THR A 193 -19.22 -4.36 -13.02
N SER A 194 -19.14 -5.42 -13.82
CA SER A 194 -19.06 -6.81 -13.36
C SER A 194 -17.63 -7.35 -13.39
N ARG A 195 -16.66 -6.56 -13.86
CA ARG A 195 -15.23 -6.92 -13.81
C ARG A 195 -14.80 -7.10 -12.37
N GLN A 196 -13.96 -8.10 -12.15
CA GLN A 196 -13.35 -8.33 -10.85
C GLN A 196 -12.28 -7.26 -10.60
N VAL A 197 -11.93 -7.11 -9.33
CA VAL A 197 -10.73 -6.37 -8.92
C VAL A 197 -9.53 -7.26 -9.21
N ASP A 198 -8.46 -6.72 -9.79
CA ASP A 198 -7.22 -7.45 -10.13
C ASP A 198 -6.35 -7.78 -8.91
N ILE A 199 -7.01 -8.25 -7.86
CA ILE A 199 -6.43 -8.75 -6.60
C ILE A 199 -7.09 -10.12 -6.36
N ASP A 200 -6.31 -11.19 -6.24
CA ASP A 200 -6.88 -12.51 -5.92
C ASP A 200 -7.14 -12.67 -4.40
N SER A 201 -7.75 -13.79 -3.99
CA SER A 201 -8.01 -14.05 -2.56
C SER A 201 -6.75 -14.38 -1.76
N ASN A 202 -5.61 -14.62 -2.42
CA ASN A 202 -4.32 -14.85 -1.77
C ASN A 202 -3.52 -13.55 -1.61
N GLY A 203 -4.13 -12.37 -1.83
CA GLY A 203 -3.43 -11.09 -1.74
C GLY A 203 -2.42 -10.89 -2.87
N THR A 204 -2.69 -11.40 -4.07
CA THR A 204 -1.81 -11.20 -5.23
C THR A 204 -2.40 -10.18 -6.22
N CYS A 205 -1.63 -9.14 -6.56
CA CYS A 205 -1.89 -8.29 -7.71
C CYS A 205 -1.76 -9.13 -8.99
N ASN A 206 -2.86 -9.29 -9.71
CA ASN A 206 -2.93 -10.02 -10.98
C ASN A 206 -2.31 -9.18 -12.13
N PRO A 207 -2.10 -9.78 -13.32
CA PRO A 207 -1.62 -9.02 -14.46
C PRO A 207 -2.57 -7.86 -14.76
N ASN A 208 -2.00 -6.66 -14.90
CA ASN A 208 -2.78 -5.44 -15.12
C ASN A 208 -3.66 -5.52 -16.38
N ASP A 209 -4.98 -5.40 -16.22
CA ASP A 209 -5.92 -5.35 -17.35
C ASP A 209 -6.15 -3.93 -17.94
N GLY A 210 -5.53 -2.91 -17.34
CA GLY A 210 -5.61 -1.51 -17.76
C GLY A 210 -6.85 -0.76 -17.26
N GLU A 211 -7.68 -1.39 -16.44
CA GLU A 211 -8.84 -0.79 -15.80
C GLU A 211 -8.55 -0.57 -14.32
N SER A 212 -9.42 0.12 -13.60
CA SER A 212 -9.22 0.37 -12.16
C SER A 212 -10.53 0.08 -11.48
N VAL A 213 -10.59 -0.97 -10.67
CA VAL A 213 -11.83 -1.42 -10.06
C VAL A 213 -11.73 -1.34 -8.55
N ILE A 214 -12.73 -0.73 -7.93
CA ILE A 214 -12.97 -0.90 -6.49
C ILE A 214 -14.04 -1.96 -6.31
N GLY A 215 -13.80 -2.94 -5.46
CA GLY A 215 -14.77 -3.98 -5.13
C GLY A 215 -14.55 -4.58 -3.76
N PHE A 216 -15.48 -5.43 -3.36
CA PHE A 216 -15.38 -6.22 -2.15
C PHE A 216 -15.05 -7.66 -2.50
N GLY A 217 -14.21 -8.31 -1.71
CA GLY A 217 -13.89 -9.72 -1.96
C GLY A 217 -13.19 -10.33 -0.76
N ASP A 218 -12.76 -11.56 -0.96
CA ASP A 218 -11.90 -12.27 -0.03
C ASP A 218 -10.45 -11.77 -0.18
N LEU A 219 -9.75 -11.70 0.94
CA LEU A 219 -8.34 -11.34 1.08
C LEU A 219 -7.74 -12.19 2.21
N PRO A 220 -6.40 -12.33 2.29
CA PRO A 220 -5.77 -13.08 3.36
C PRO A 220 -6.18 -12.60 4.75
N ASP A 221 -6.29 -13.54 5.70
CA ASP A 221 -6.66 -13.30 7.09
C ASP A 221 -5.93 -12.05 7.66
N GLY A 222 -6.69 -11.19 8.32
CA GLY A 222 -6.18 -9.96 8.92
C GLY A 222 -6.12 -8.76 7.97
N THR A 223 -6.15 -8.97 6.64
CA THR A 223 -6.08 -7.88 5.65
C THR A 223 -7.43 -7.16 5.58
N LEU A 224 -7.46 -5.87 5.92
CA LEU A 224 -8.68 -5.07 5.88
C LEU A 224 -8.99 -4.61 4.45
N ALA A 225 -7.97 -4.08 3.78
CA ALA A 225 -8.06 -3.55 2.42
C ALA A 225 -6.71 -3.67 1.70
N TYR A 226 -6.73 -3.57 0.38
CA TYR A 226 -5.57 -3.79 -0.46
C TYR A 226 -5.66 -2.91 -1.71
N ALA A 227 -4.61 -2.14 -2.00
CA ALA A 227 -4.39 -1.45 -3.26
C ALA A 227 -3.30 -2.11 -4.13
N CYS A 228 -3.62 -2.32 -5.41
CA CYS A 228 -2.66 -2.70 -6.44
C CYS A 228 -2.56 -1.58 -7.46
N VAL A 229 -1.41 -0.92 -7.53
CA VAL A 229 -1.16 0.18 -8.46
C VAL A 229 -0.17 -0.27 -9.52
N ALA A 230 -0.63 -0.36 -10.78
CA ALA A 230 0.27 -0.53 -11.91
C ALA A 230 0.58 0.85 -12.51
N SER A 231 1.84 1.05 -12.89
CA SER A 231 2.32 2.32 -13.44
C SER A 231 3.26 2.09 -14.63
N TRP A 232 3.22 3.03 -15.57
CA TRP A 232 4.15 3.10 -16.69
C TRP A 232 5.38 3.88 -16.25
N ILE A 233 6.56 3.32 -16.50
CA ILE A 233 7.81 3.99 -16.18
C ILE A 233 7.98 5.23 -17.06
N VAL A 234 8.36 6.34 -16.43
CA VAL A 234 8.61 7.60 -17.13
C VAL A 234 10.04 8.07 -16.87
N ASP A 235 10.80 8.27 -17.95
CA ASP A 235 12.19 8.73 -17.85
C ASP A 235 12.28 10.11 -17.16
N ASN A 236 13.07 10.18 -16.09
CA ASN A 236 13.37 11.40 -15.34
C ASN A 236 12.13 12.12 -14.76
N ALA A 237 11.05 11.39 -14.49
CA ALA A 237 9.86 11.92 -13.82
C ALA A 237 9.22 10.82 -12.96
N PRO A 238 8.25 11.15 -12.09
CA PRO A 238 7.45 10.12 -11.45
C PRO A 238 6.75 9.23 -12.48
N ASP A 239 6.67 7.94 -12.20
CA ASP A 239 5.96 6.97 -13.03
C ASP A 239 4.47 7.37 -13.13
N ARG A 240 3.85 7.03 -14.26
CA ARG A 240 2.46 7.37 -14.54
C ARG A 240 1.55 6.22 -14.17
N VAL A 241 0.65 6.43 -13.21
CA VAL A 241 -0.39 5.45 -12.87
C VAL A 241 -1.17 5.03 -14.13
N ALA A 242 -1.11 3.73 -14.43
CA ALA A 242 -1.85 3.07 -15.49
C ALA A 242 -3.24 2.69 -14.98
N SER A 243 -3.26 2.03 -13.83
CA SER A 243 -4.44 1.49 -13.14
C SER A 243 -4.22 1.45 -11.63
N SER A 244 -5.32 1.38 -10.89
CA SER A 244 -5.33 1.17 -9.45
C SER A 244 -6.58 0.42 -9.02
N ASP A 245 -6.38 -0.82 -8.63
CA ASP A 245 -7.39 -1.73 -8.13
C ASP A 245 -7.41 -1.71 -6.61
N ILE A 246 -8.61 -1.74 -6.03
CA ILE A 246 -8.80 -1.73 -4.58
C ILE A 246 -9.78 -2.82 -4.20
N ARG A 247 -9.36 -3.72 -3.31
CA ARG A 247 -10.24 -4.72 -2.71
C ARG A 247 -10.45 -4.41 -1.23
N LEU A 248 -11.72 -4.42 -0.82
CA LEU A 248 -12.14 -4.35 0.57
C LEU A 248 -12.50 -5.77 1.06
N ASN A 249 -11.89 -6.25 2.14
CA ASN A 249 -12.13 -7.61 2.64
C ASN A 249 -13.53 -7.71 3.25
N LYS A 250 -14.43 -8.44 2.60
CA LYS A 250 -15.80 -8.66 3.10
C LYS A 250 -16.02 -10.05 3.71
N GLU A 251 -15.03 -10.92 3.62
CA GLU A 251 -15.10 -12.26 4.22
C GLU A 251 -14.90 -12.12 5.73
N ASP A 252 -13.89 -11.35 6.14
CA ASP A 252 -13.52 -11.21 7.55
C ASP A 252 -14.16 -10.00 8.24
N TYR A 253 -14.47 -8.95 7.47
CA TYR A 253 -14.90 -7.67 8.03
C TYR A 253 -16.29 -7.23 7.56
N ALA A 254 -17.05 -6.69 8.51
CA ALA A 254 -18.29 -6.01 8.22
C ALA A 254 -18.04 -4.54 7.90
N TRP A 255 -18.84 -4.00 6.98
CA TRP A 255 -18.67 -2.65 6.47
C TRP A 255 -19.84 -1.75 6.82
N THR A 256 -19.60 -0.44 6.82
CA THR A 256 -20.61 0.61 6.89
C THR A 256 -20.25 1.77 5.97
N THR A 257 -21.27 2.52 5.56
CA THR A 257 -21.11 3.82 4.88
C THR A 257 -21.53 4.98 5.77
N GLN A 258 -21.98 4.67 6.99
CA GLN A 258 -22.48 5.60 7.98
C GLN A 258 -22.03 5.12 9.36
N VAL A 259 -21.08 5.85 9.94
CA VAL A 259 -20.69 5.66 11.32
C VAL A 259 -21.69 6.41 12.20
N SER A 260 -22.40 5.69 13.05
CA SER A 260 -23.33 6.22 14.04
C SER A 260 -23.03 5.60 15.41
N GLY A 261 -23.71 6.06 16.46
CA GLY A 261 -23.57 5.47 17.80
C GLY A 261 -23.98 3.98 17.90
N SER A 262 -24.59 3.41 16.85
CA SER A 262 -24.92 1.98 16.75
C SER A 262 -23.98 1.22 15.81
N CYS A 263 -22.91 1.84 15.32
CA CYS A 263 -21.89 1.15 14.55
C CYS A 263 -21.19 0.17 15.51
N SER A 264 -21.38 -1.12 15.28
CA SER A 264 -20.77 -2.18 16.08
C SER A 264 -19.81 -2.96 15.18
N GLY A 265 -18.50 -2.76 15.38
CA GLY A 265 -17.44 -3.52 14.71
C GLY A 265 -17.39 -3.40 13.18
N ARG A 266 -17.95 -2.34 12.60
CA ARG A 266 -17.98 -2.14 11.14
C ARG A 266 -16.96 -1.09 10.69
N TYR A 267 -16.18 -1.43 9.68
CA TYR A 267 -15.23 -0.51 9.06
C TYR A 267 -15.93 0.43 8.09
N ASP A 268 -15.45 1.66 8.02
CA ASP A 268 -16.03 2.69 7.19
C ASP A 268 -15.44 2.65 5.76
N VAL A 269 -16.31 2.44 4.77
CA VAL A 269 -15.90 2.32 3.36
C VAL A 269 -15.19 3.59 2.87
N GLU A 270 -15.60 4.77 3.34
CA GLU A 270 -15.00 6.03 2.91
C GLU A 270 -13.59 6.21 3.49
N SER A 271 -13.39 5.98 4.78
CA SER A 271 -12.07 5.97 5.42
C SER A 271 -11.09 5.02 4.71
N SER A 272 -11.45 3.74 4.56
CA SER A 272 -10.56 2.77 3.92
C SER A 272 -10.26 3.16 2.48
N VAL A 273 -11.28 3.56 1.69
CA VAL A 273 -11.02 3.99 0.31
C VAL A 273 -10.19 5.28 0.24
N THR A 274 -10.25 6.18 1.23
CA THR A 274 -9.34 7.32 1.28
C THR A 274 -7.89 6.87 1.43
N HIS A 275 -7.60 5.99 2.39
CA HIS A 275 -6.27 5.40 2.57
C HIS A 275 -5.75 4.74 1.28
N GLU A 276 -6.52 3.80 0.71
CA GLU A 276 -6.13 3.10 -0.51
C GLU A 276 -5.97 4.03 -1.74
N ARG A 277 -6.76 5.11 -1.79
CA ARG A 277 -6.60 6.14 -2.83
C ARG A 277 -5.38 7.03 -2.58
N GLY A 278 -4.89 7.14 -1.36
CA GLY A 278 -3.58 7.72 -1.06
C GLY A 278 -2.48 6.97 -1.80
N HIS A 279 -2.46 5.64 -1.72
CA HIS A 279 -1.54 4.82 -2.52
C HIS A 279 -1.73 5.04 -4.01
N THR A 280 -2.96 5.13 -4.51
CA THR A 280 -3.23 5.45 -5.93
C THR A 280 -2.55 6.76 -6.37
N PHE A 281 -2.48 7.76 -5.49
CA PHE A 281 -1.86 9.05 -5.78
C PHE A 281 -0.37 9.10 -5.42
N GLY A 282 0.20 7.97 -5.01
CA GLY A 282 1.62 7.78 -4.73
C GLY A 282 2.04 8.24 -3.34
N LEU A 283 1.12 8.32 -2.38
CA LEU A 283 1.52 8.38 -0.97
C LEU A 283 2.02 7.00 -0.53
N GLY A 284 3.06 7.00 0.29
CA GLY A 284 3.49 5.83 1.03
C GLY A 284 2.94 5.87 2.46
N GLU A 285 3.14 4.77 3.17
CA GLU A 285 2.71 4.59 4.55
C GLU A 285 3.46 5.48 5.55
N ALA A 286 2.83 5.70 6.70
CA ALA A 286 3.33 6.41 7.85
C ALA A 286 3.29 5.50 9.09
N SER A 287 4.43 5.33 9.76
CA SER A 287 4.54 4.36 10.85
C SER A 287 3.54 4.59 11.98
N GLU A 288 2.74 3.56 12.30
CA GLU A 288 1.72 3.62 13.36
C GLU A 288 2.32 4.00 14.73
N GLY A 289 3.56 3.56 14.99
CA GLY A 289 4.30 3.84 16.22
C GLY A 289 4.73 5.31 16.41
N SER A 290 4.51 6.18 15.43
CA SER A 290 4.88 7.61 15.51
C SER A 290 3.91 8.56 14.82
N HIS A 291 3.09 8.05 13.89
CA HIS A 291 2.26 8.81 12.96
C HIS A 291 0.83 8.26 12.84
N GLY A 292 0.35 7.50 13.83
CA GLY A 292 -0.92 6.76 13.83
C GLY A 292 -2.19 7.57 13.54
N ASN A 293 -2.12 8.88 13.73
CA ASN A 293 -3.24 9.79 13.48
C ASN A 293 -3.27 10.35 12.04
N LEU A 294 -2.31 9.97 11.18
CA LEU A 294 -2.33 10.31 9.76
C LEU A 294 -3.23 9.33 9.00
N THR A 295 -3.76 9.78 7.86
CA THR A 295 -4.62 8.95 7.00
C THR A 295 -3.88 7.77 6.41
N MET A 296 -2.60 7.97 6.07
CA MET A 296 -1.72 6.93 5.55
C MET A 296 -1.00 6.19 6.68
N SER A 297 -1.57 6.11 7.88
CA SER A 297 -0.97 5.27 8.91
C SER A 297 -1.06 3.81 8.52
N GLU A 298 -0.02 3.04 8.86
CA GLU A 298 0.09 1.60 8.60
C GLU A 298 -1.11 0.81 9.14
N ASP A 299 -1.74 1.30 10.22
CA ASP A 299 -2.91 0.68 10.83
C ASP A 299 -4.15 1.55 10.63
N SER A 300 -5.29 0.90 10.42
CA SER A 300 -6.57 1.59 10.57
C SER A 300 -6.79 1.97 12.04
N ASN A 301 -7.33 3.17 12.31
CA ASN A 301 -7.76 3.58 13.66
C ASN A 301 -8.96 2.76 14.22
N GLY A 302 -9.26 1.63 13.58
CA GLY A 302 -10.24 0.65 14.00
C GLY A 302 -11.60 0.82 13.33
N ALA A 303 -12.52 -0.05 13.73
CA ALA A 303 -13.90 -0.01 13.28
C ALA A 303 -14.67 1.16 13.90
N CYS A 304 -15.74 1.60 13.23
CA CYS A 304 -16.70 2.57 13.74
C CYS A 304 -16.15 3.95 14.08
N GLN A 305 -15.24 4.42 13.23
CA GLN A 305 -14.67 5.76 13.28
C GLN A 305 -14.51 6.30 11.85
N ILE A 306 -14.16 7.59 11.73
CA ILE A 306 -14.10 8.33 10.46
C ILE A 306 -12.83 9.19 10.29
N SER A 307 -11.81 8.92 11.10
CA SER A 307 -10.58 9.72 11.18
C SER A 307 -9.86 9.82 9.83
N GLU A 308 -9.81 8.74 9.06
CA GLU A 308 -9.18 8.67 7.75
C GLU A 308 -10.04 9.25 6.62
N ARG A 309 -11.27 9.73 6.91
CA ARG A 309 -12.02 10.51 5.92
C ARG A 309 -11.40 11.88 5.66
N SER A 310 -10.59 12.39 6.58
CA SER A 310 -9.86 13.65 6.43
C SER A 310 -8.37 13.36 6.37
N LEU A 311 -7.68 14.00 5.44
CA LEU A 311 -6.23 13.99 5.38
C LEU A 311 -5.63 14.62 6.64
N GLY A 312 -4.56 14.00 7.16
CA GLY A 312 -3.64 14.65 8.08
C GLY A 312 -2.80 15.69 7.35
N ARG A 313 -2.16 16.59 8.11
CA ARG A 313 -1.32 17.65 7.54
C ARG A 313 -0.12 17.09 6.78
N GLY A 314 0.42 15.96 7.25
CA GLY A 314 1.44 15.18 6.57
C GLY A 314 0.99 14.72 5.19
N ASP A 315 -0.09 13.94 5.14
CA ASP A 315 -0.67 13.39 3.91
C ASP A 315 -0.99 14.48 2.88
N ALA A 316 -1.66 15.56 3.32
CA ALA A 316 -2.01 16.69 2.46
C ALA A 316 -0.77 17.39 1.87
N LYS A 317 0.30 17.55 2.67
CA LYS A 317 1.57 18.10 2.18
C LYS A 317 2.29 17.14 1.24
N GLY A 318 2.26 15.84 1.51
CA GLY A 318 2.85 14.81 0.65
C GLY A 318 2.19 14.77 -0.72
N LEU A 319 0.87 14.91 -0.79
CA LEU A 319 0.16 15.07 -2.06
C LEU A 319 0.63 16.34 -2.77
N ASN A 320 0.60 17.48 -2.08
CA ASN A 320 0.95 18.76 -2.69
C ASN A 320 2.42 18.89 -3.11
N SER A 321 3.35 18.16 -2.50
CA SER A 321 4.77 18.19 -2.89
C SER A 321 5.03 17.39 -4.18
N LYS A 322 4.14 16.43 -4.49
CA LYS A 322 4.23 15.54 -5.66
C LYS A 322 3.66 16.14 -6.95
N TYR A 323 2.75 17.11 -6.83
CA TYR A 323 2.03 17.75 -7.94
C TYR A 323 2.49 19.18 -8.21
#